data_AF-A0AA39LWX5-F1
#
_entry.id   AF-A0AA39LWX5-F1
#
_cell.length_a   1.000
_cell.length_b   1.000
_cell.length_c   1.000
_cell.angle_alpha   90.00
_cell.angle_beta   90.00
_cell.angle_gamma   90.00
#
_symmetry.space_group_name_H-M   'P 1'
#
loop_
_entity.id
_entity.type
_entity.pdbx_description
1 polymer ?
#
loop_
_entity_poly.entity_id
_entity_poly.type
_entity_poly.pdbx_seq_one_letter_code
_entity_poly.pdbx_strand_id
1 'polypeptide(L)'
;MFLIPYGIIKVFDQIDIYIQYPAVLLNLLVIFISFWRVKPSLPRTYCLNISIMSLICALFTIANDITKRTLFKHYNEDHDTIYTVTVVVLEIMLMQSTLNLYLFQATLTIFLAYVGFTKPVLYKRMAKTRSLIAKV
;
A
#
# COMPACT_ATOMS: atom_id res chain seq x y z
N MET A 1 23.02 18.11 -13.41
CA MET A 1 21.54 18.19 -13.34
C MET A 1 21.02 17.56 -14.63
N PHE A 2 20.58 16.29 -14.58
CA PHE A 2 20.10 15.58 -15.77
C PHE A 2 18.69 16.10 -16.11
N LEU A 3 18.56 16.79 -17.24
CA LEU A 3 17.26 17.15 -17.83
C LEU A 3 16.63 15.87 -18.36
N ILE A 4 15.82 15.21 -17.51
CA ILE A 4 14.95 14.14 -17.98
C ILE A 4 13.95 14.78 -18.95
N PRO A 5 13.84 14.29 -20.20
CA PRO A 5 12.88 14.83 -21.15
C PRO A 5 11.48 14.75 -20.56
N TYR A 6 10.74 15.85 -20.62
CA TYR A 6 9.37 15.95 -20.10
C TYR A 6 8.43 14.83 -20.60
N GLY A 7 8.67 14.33 -21.82
CA GLY A 7 7.93 13.19 -22.37
C GLY A 7 8.15 11.88 -21.60
N ILE A 8 9.35 11.65 -21.06
CA ILE A 8 9.67 10.45 -20.27
C ILE A 8 8.90 10.46 -18.94
N ILE A 9 8.80 11.63 -18.30
CA ILE A 9 8.08 11.80 -17.02
C ILE A 9 6.59 11.43 -17.21
N LYS A 10 5.96 11.92 -18.28
CA LYS A 10 4.56 11.58 -18.60
C LYS A 10 4.32 10.09 -18.81
N VAL A 11 5.28 9.39 -19.42
CA VAL A 11 5.17 7.95 -19.65
C VAL A 11 5.24 7.20 -18.32
N PHE A 12 6.16 7.59 -17.43
CA PHE A 12 6.23 7.01 -16.09
C PHE A 12 4.95 7.24 -15.29
N ASP A 13 4.41 8.46 -15.29
CA ASP A 13 3.14 8.77 -14.61
C ASP A 13 2.00 7.88 -15.11
N GLN A 14 1.92 7.64 -16.43
CA GLN A 14 0.90 6.75 -17.00
C GLN A 14 1.09 5.30 -16.55
N ILE A 15 2.33 4.79 -16.61
CA ILE A 15 2.65 3.42 -16.18
C ILE A 15 2.28 3.24 -14.70
N ASP A 16 2.65 4.19 -13.85
CA ASP A 16 2.37 4.14 -12.42
C ASP A 16 0.86 4.05 -12.15
N ILE A 17 0.05 4.85 -12.86
CA ILE A 17 -1.42 4.79 -12.77
C ILE A 17 -1.95 3.43 -13.25
N TYR A 18 -1.46 2.90 -14.36
CA TYR A 18 -1.91 1.60 -14.90
C TYR A 18 -1.59 0.44 -13.94
N ILE A 19 -0.48 0.52 -13.20
CA ILE A 19 -0.09 -0.49 -12.20
C ILE A 19 -1.02 -0.45 -10.97
N GLN A 20 -1.66 0.67 -10.65
CA GLN A 20 -2.56 0.75 -9.49
C GLN A 20 -3.79 -0.14 -9.63
N TYR A 21 -4.34 -0.33 -10.83
CA TYR A 21 -5.53 -1.16 -11.06
C TYR A 21 -5.34 -2.64 -10.66
N PRO A 22 -4.31 -3.35 -11.16
CA PRO A 22 -4.04 -4.71 -10.69
C PRO A 22 -3.62 -4.74 -9.21
N ALA A 23 -2.97 -3.69 -8.70
CA ALA A 23 -2.63 -3.60 -7.27
C ALA A 23 -3.88 -3.57 -6.37
N VAL A 24 -4.93 -2.85 -6.76
CA VAL A 24 -6.22 -2.86 -6.05
C VAL A 24 -6.79 -4.28 -5.99
N LEU A 25 -6.82 -4.98 -7.13
CA LEU A 25 -7.35 -6.35 -7.20
C LEU A 25 -6.56 -7.31 -6.31
N LEU A 26 -5.22 -7.25 -6.35
CA LEU A 26 -4.35 -8.08 -5.53
C LEU A 26 -4.54 -7.80 -4.03
N ASN A 27 -4.62 -6.53 -3.63
CA ASN A 27 -4.84 -6.18 -2.23
C ASN A 27 -6.21 -6.67 -1.71
N LEU A 28 -7.27 -6.52 -2.52
CA LEU A 28 -8.59 -7.05 -2.18
C LEU A 28 -8.55 -8.58 -2.03
N LEU A 29 -7.85 -9.27 -2.92
CA LEU A 29 -7.68 -10.73 -2.85
C LEU A 29 -6.91 -11.14 -1.59
N VAL A 30 -5.82 -10.46 -1.23
CA VAL A 30 -5.06 -10.74 0.00
C VAL A 30 -5.92 -10.53 1.24
N ILE A 31 -6.70 -9.44 1.29
CA ILE A 31 -7.63 -9.15 2.38
C ILE A 31 -8.68 -10.26 2.48
N PHE A 32 -9.29 -10.63 1.35
CA PHE A 32 -10.30 -11.68 1.27
C PHE A 32 -9.79 -13.05 1.74
N ILE A 33 -8.65 -13.51 1.20
CA ILE A 33 -8.03 -14.78 1.59
C ILE A 33 -7.63 -14.75 3.06
N SER A 34 -7.13 -13.61 3.55
CA SER A 34 -6.78 -13.45 4.95
C SER A 34 -7.99 -13.69 5.83
N PHE A 35 -9.15 -13.10 5.53
CA PHE A 35 -10.35 -13.29 6.34
C PHE A 35 -10.96 -14.69 6.25
N TRP A 36 -11.06 -15.27 5.05
CA TRP A 36 -11.79 -16.52 4.86
C TRP A 36 -10.97 -17.79 5.08
N ARG A 37 -9.70 -17.81 4.66
CA ARG A 37 -8.95 -19.07 4.54
C ARG A 37 -7.82 -19.23 5.55
N VAL A 38 -7.22 -18.12 6.00
CA VAL A 38 -5.99 -18.17 6.78
C VAL A 38 -6.29 -18.01 8.27
N LYS A 39 -5.84 -18.94 9.11
CA LYS A 39 -5.95 -18.80 10.58
C LYS A 39 -5.20 -17.56 11.09
N PRO A 40 -5.68 -16.89 12.15
CA PRO A 40 -5.01 -15.70 12.69
C PRO A 40 -3.57 -16.02 13.11
N SER A 41 -2.60 -15.36 12.49
CA SER A 41 -1.16 -15.55 12.71
C SER A 41 -0.39 -14.24 12.48
N LEU A 42 0.76 -14.04 13.15
CA LEU A 42 1.60 -12.82 13.03
C LEU A 42 1.88 -12.43 11.57
N PRO A 43 2.36 -13.34 10.71
CA PRO A 43 2.59 -13.03 9.30
C PRO A 43 1.32 -12.59 8.57
N ARG A 44 0.18 -13.27 8.81
CA ARG A 44 -1.11 -12.89 8.20
C ARG A 44 -1.47 -11.44 8.52
N THR A 45 -1.29 -11.00 9.76
CA THR A 45 -1.65 -9.64 10.16
C THR A 45 -0.74 -8.59 9.57
N TYR A 46 0.56 -8.89 9.43
CA TYR A 46 1.46 -7.99 8.71
C TYR A 46 1.08 -7.90 7.24
N CYS A 47 0.82 -9.02 6.56
CA CYS A 47 0.33 -9.00 5.18
C CYS A 47 -1.00 -8.23 5.04
N LEU A 48 -1.94 -8.42 5.97
CA LEU A 48 -3.22 -7.70 5.96
C LEU A 48 -3.03 -6.20 6.17
N ASN A 49 -2.17 -5.78 7.09
CA ASN A 49 -1.87 -4.37 7.35
C ASN A 49 -1.21 -3.71 6.12
N ILE A 50 -0.27 -4.41 5.48
CA ILE A 50 0.33 -3.97 4.21
C ILE A 50 -0.77 -3.77 3.16
N SER A 51 -1.62 -4.78 2.97
CA SER A 51 -2.62 -4.76 1.90
C SER A 51 -3.70 -3.70 2.12
N ILE A 52 -4.10 -3.43 3.36
CA ILE A 52 -5.06 -2.36 3.66
C ILE A 52 -4.47 -0.99 3.30
N MET A 53 -3.23 -0.70 3.74
CA MET A 53 -2.61 0.60 3.45
C MET A 53 -2.29 0.78 1.97
N SER A 54 -1.81 -0.29 1.32
CA SER A 54 -1.58 -0.29 -0.12
C SER A 54 -2.89 -0.09 -0.91
N LEU A 55 -4.00 -0.69 -0.45
CA LEU A 55 -5.32 -0.47 -1.07
C LEU A 55 -5.78 1.00 -0.93
N ILE A 56 -5.64 1.60 0.25
CA ILE A 56 -5.99 3.00 0.49
C ILE A 56 -5.17 3.91 -0.43
N CYS A 57 -3.86 3.67 -0.53
CA CYS A 57 -2.98 4.43 -1.40
C CYS A 57 -3.38 4.31 -2.88
N ALA A 58 -3.62 3.08 -3.36
CA ALA A 58 -3.99 2.84 -4.75
C ALA A 58 -5.33 3.48 -5.12
N LEU A 59 -6.34 3.37 -4.23
CA LEU A 59 -7.64 4.02 -4.42
C LEU A 59 -7.53 5.54 -4.43
N PHE A 60 -6.70 6.12 -3.55
CA PHE A 60 -6.46 7.55 -3.51
C PHE A 60 -5.79 8.06 -4.79
N THR A 61 -4.76 7.35 -5.30
CA THR A 61 -4.10 7.71 -6.56
C THR A 61 -5.05 7.62 -7.75
N ILE A 62 -5.88 6.57 -7.84
CA ILE A 62 -6.88 6.43 -8.91
C ILE A 62 -7.95 7.54 -8.81
N ALA A 63 -8.44 7.83 -7.60
CA ALA A 63 -9.41 8.89 -7.38
C ALA A 63 -8.85 10.26 -7.79
N ASN A 64 -7.60 10.53 -7.46
CA ASN A 64 -6.91 11.75 -7.88
C ASN A 64 -6.72 11.84 -9.39
N ASP A 65 -6.34 10.75 -10.07
CA ASP A 65 -6.22 10.74 -11.54
C ASP A 65 -7.59 10.99 -12.22
N ILE A 66 -8.65 10.34 -11.75
CA ILE A 66 -10.01 10.56 -12.26
C ILE A 66 -10.41 12.03 -12.06
N THR A 67 -10.23 12.55 -10.84
CA THR A 67 -10.54 13.94 -10.50
C THR A 67 -9.76 14.92 -11.37
N LYS A 68 -8.47 14.65 -11.60
CA LYS A 68 -7.63 15.45 -12.48
C LYS A 68 -8.17 15.42 -13.93
N ARG A 69 -8.56 14.26 -14.45
CA ARG A 69 -9.06 14.12 -15.84
C ARG A 69 -10.45 14.69 -16.05
N THR A 70 -11.35 14.61 -15.07
CA THR A 70 -12.73 15.07 -15.19
C THR A 70 -12.87 16.56 -14.92
N LEU A 71 -12.19 17.09 -13.89
CA LEU A 71 -12.33 18.50 -13.50
C LEU A 71 -11.45 19.45 -14.32
N PHE A 72 -10.17 19.12 -14.58
CA PHE A 72 -9.28 20.00 -15.36
C PHE A 72 -9.62 20.05 -16.84
N LYS A 73 -10.42 19.10 -17.35
CA LYS A 73 -10.91 19.16 -18.74
C LYS A 73 -12.07 20.14 -18.91
N HIS A 74 -12.71 20.58 -17.82
CA HIS A 74 -13.89 21.43 -17.84
C HIS A 74 -13.69 22.82 -17.21
N TYR A 75 -12.64 23.00 -16.41
CA TYR A 75 -12.37 24.24 -15.68
C TYR A 75 -10.99 24.79 -16.05
N ASN A 76 -10.94 25.53 -17.16
CA ASN A 76 -9.81 26.38 -17.48
C ASN A 76 -9.87 27.63 -16.57
N GLU A 77 -8.72 27.95 -15.95
CA GLU A 77 -8.24 29.30 -15.59
C GLU A 77 -8.12 29.77 -14.12
N ASP A 78 -8.85 29.27 -13.12
CA ASP A 78 -8.63 29.74 -11.73
C ASP A 78 -8.18 28.62 -10.79
N HIS A 79 -6.86 28.41 -10.75
CA HIS A 79 -6.20 27.48 -9.84
C HIS A 79 -6.25 28.00 -8.39
N ASP A 80 -7.07 27.37 -7.56
CA ASP A 80 -6.86 27.37 -6.11
C ASP A 80 -5.55 26.61 -5.82
N THR A 81 -4.44 27.35 -5.87
CA THR A 81 -3.07 26.88 -5.59
C THR A 81 -2.99 26.13 -4.28
N ILE A 82 -3.80 26.53 -3.29
CA ILE A 82 -3.89 25.87 -1.98
C ILE A 82 -4.41 24.44 -2.12
N TYR A 83 -5.51 24.20 -2.84
CA TYR A 83 -6.09 22.85 -3.01
C TYR A 83 -5.11 21.92 -3.73
N THR A 84 -4.46 22.41 -4.78
CA THR A 84 -3.50 21.64 -5.56
C THR A 84 -2.29 21.24 -4.71
N VAL A 85 -1.77 22.16 -3.89
CA VAL A 85 -0.67 21.88 -2.96
C VAL A 85 -1.09 20.89 -1.88
N THR A 86 -2.28 21.03 -1.29
CA THR A 86 -2.76 20.11 -0.24
C THR A 86 -2.90 18.68 -0.77
N VAL A 87 -3.49 18.49 -1.95
CA VAL A 87 -3.67 17.15 -2.54
C VAL A 87 -2.30 16.51 -2.85
N VAL A 88 -1.36 17.27 -3.41
CA VAL A 88 -0.01 16.78 -3.70
C VAL A 88 0.75 16.41 -2.43
N VAL A 89 0.70 17.24 -1.39
CA VAL A 89 1.34 16.93 -0.10
C VAL A 89 0.73 15.68 0.51
N LEU A 90 -0.60 15.55 0.49
CA LEU A 90 -1.29 14.37 1.00
C LEU A 90 -0.90 13.10 0.23
N GLU A 91 -0.80 13.18 -1.10
CA GLU A 91 -0.35 12.09 -1.97
C GLU A 91 1.06 11.62 -1.61
N ILE A 92 2.00 12.57 -1.47
CA ILE A 92 3.38 12.26 -1.07
C ILE A 92 3.44 11.64 0.32
N MET A 93 2.70 12.21 1.29
CA MET A 93 2.66 11.67 2.66
C MET A 93 2.10 10.26 2.72
N LEU A 94 1.02 9.99 1.95
CA LEU A 94 0.39 8.69 1.90
C LEU A 94 1.30 7.65 1.25
N MET A 95 1.93 8.00 0.12
CA MET A 95 2.87 7.13 -0.59
C MET A 95 4.09 6.80 0.28
N GLN A 96 4.70 7.80 0.92
CA GLN A 96 5.88 7.59 1.77
C GLN A 96 5.55 6.77 3.02
N SER A 97 4.39 7.02 3.64
CA SER A 97 3.93 6.26 4.79
C SER A 97 3.66 4.80 4.43
N THR A 98 3.01 4.58 3.28
CA THR A 98 2.73 3.23 2.75
C THR A 98 4.03 2.48 2.46
N LEU A 99 5.01 3.14 1.84
CA LEU A 99 6.32 2.55 1.52
C LEU A 99 7.11 2.18 2.78
N ASN A 100 7.14 3.07 3.78
CA ASN A 100 7.82 2.81 5.06
C ASN A 100 7.15 1.65 5.81
N LEU A 101 5.81 1.63 5.84
CA LEU A 101 5.05 0.56 6.49
C LEU A 101 5.28 -0.78 5.78
N TYR A 102 5.27 -0.78 4.44
CA TYR A 102 5.58 -1.94 3.62
C TYR A 102 6.96 -2.49 3.96
N LEU A 103 7.99 -1.65 3.95
CA LEU A 103 9.37 -2.05 4.23
C LEU A 103 9.50 -2.68 5.62
N PHE A 104 8.92 -2.04 6.63
CA PHE A 104 8.98 -2.52 8.01
C PHE A 104 8.25 -3.86 8.18
N GLN A 105 7.02 -3.96 7.69
CA GLN A 105 6.18 -5.15 7.85
C GLN A 105 6.67 -6.32 6.98
N ALA A 106 7.18 -6.05 5.78
CA ALA A 106 7.80 -7.07 4.93
C ALA A 106 9.06 -7.64 5.58
N THR A 107 9.91 -6.78 6.16
CA THR A 107 11.12 -7.22 6.89
C THR A 107 10.77 -8.09 8.09
N LEU A 108 9.75 -7.69 8.87
CA LEU A 108 9.26 -8.52 9.98
C LEU A 108 8.71 -9.87 9.51
N THR A 109 8.02 -9.90 8.37
CA THR A 109 7.48 -11.13 7.79
C THR A 109 8.60 -12.08 7.37
N ILE A 110 9.64 -11.57 6.71
CA ILE A 110 10.83 -12.34 6.33
C ILE A 110 11.56 -12.84 7.57
N PHE A 111 11.74 -11.98 8.58
CA PHE A 111 12.36 -12.36 9.85
C PHE A 111 11.58 -13.50 10.54
N LEU A 112 10.25 -13.39 10.60
CA LEU A 112 9.41 -14.46 11.17
C LEU A 112 9.50 -15.76 10.38
N ALA A 113 9.56 -15.70 9.05
CA ALA A 113 9.75 -16.87 8.20
C ALA A 113 11.11 -17.54 8.48
N TYR A 114 12.17 -16.74 8.57
CA TYR A 114 13.52 -17.21 8.89
C TYR A 114 13.59 -17.86 10.28
N VAL A 115 13.00 -17.23 11.30
CA VAL A 115 12.93 -17.79 12.65
C VAL A 115 12.09 -19.06 12.69
N GLY A 116 11.00 -19.10 11.92
CA GLY A 116 10.17 -20.30 11.75
C GLY A 116 10.96 -21.50 11.24
N PHE A 117 11.89 -21.26 10.30
CA PHE A 117 12.74 -22.30 9.73
C PHE A 117 13.90 -22.69 10.65
N THR A 118 14.62 -21.70 11.21
CA THR A 118 15.84 -21.94 11.99
C THR A 118 15.59 -22.36 13.44
N LYS A 119 14.50 -21.88 14.06
CA LYS A 119 14.16 -22.11 15.47
C LYS A 119 12.65 -22.40 15.64
N PRO A 120 12.16 -23.57 15.18
CA PRO A 120 10.73 -23.88 15.17
C PRO A 120 10.09 -23.91 16.57
N VAL A 121 10.84 -24.29 17.61
CA VAL A 121 10.36 -24.26 19.00
C VAL A 121 10.08 -22.83 19.47
N LEU A 122 10.97 -21.89 19.13
CA LEU A 122 10.81 -20.48 19.47
C LEU A 122 9.64 -19.86 18.71
N TYR A 123 9.50 -20.19 17.42
CA TYR A 123 8.35 -19.77 16.60
C TYR A 123 7.02 -20.30 17.18
N LYS A 124 6.96 -21.57 17.60
CA LYS A 124 5.77 -22.17 18.21
C LYS A 124 5.39 -21.47 19.53
N ARG A 125 6.37 -21.02 20.33
CA ARG A 125 6.12 -20.23 21.54
C ARG A 125 5.50 -18.86 21.20
N MET A 126 6.07 -18.13 20.25
CA MET A 126 5.54 -16.83 19.80
C MET A 126 4.14 -16.94 19.21
N ALA A 127 3.88 -17.99 18.41
CA ALA A 127 2.56 -18.24 17.83
C ALA A 127 1.50 -18.59 18.89
N LYS A 128 1.87 -19.35 19.93
CA LYS A 128 0.95 -19.70 21.04
C LYS A 128 0.49 -18.48 21.82
N THR A 129 1.39 -17.57 22.16
CA THR A 129 1.06 -16.32 22.88
C THR A 129 -0.01 -15.53 22.15
N ARG A 130 0.03 -15.48 20.81
CA ARG A 130 -0.99 -14.80 20.01
C ARG A 130 -2.32 -15.54 19.92
N SER A 131 -2.31 -16.87 19.88
CA SER A 131 -3.55 -17.66 19.85
C SER A 131 -4.39 -17.50 21.12
N LEU A 132 -3.77 -17.13 22.24
CA LEU A 132 -4.45 -16.81 23.50
C LEU A 132 -5.14 -15.44 23.43
N ILE A 133 -4.52 -14.46 22.77
CA ILE A 133 -5.07 -13.10 22.60
C ILE A 133 -6.21 -13.07 21.56
N ALA A 134 -6.13 -13.88 20.50
CA ALA A 134 -7.16 -13.94 19.45
C ALA A 134 -8.41 -14.79 19.82
N LYS A 135 -8.45 -15.34 21.03
CA LYS A 135 -9.59 -16.11 21.58
C LYS A 135 -10.41 -15.31 22.61
N VAL A 136 -9.99 -14.08 22.91
CA VAL A 136 -10.75 -13.10 23.69
C VAL A 136 -11.46 -12.17 22.71
#